data_AF-A0A2V7IQV3-F1
#
_entry.id   AF-A0A2V7IQV3-F1
#
_cell.length_a   1.000
_cell.length_b   1.000
_cell.length_c   1.000
_cell.angle_alpha   90.00
_cell.angle_beta   90.00
_cell.angle_gamma   90.00
#
_symmetry.space_group_name_H-M   'P 1'
#
loop_
_entity.id
_entity.type
_entity.pdbx_description
1 polymer ?
#
loop_
_entity_poly.entity_id
_entity_poly.type
_entity_poly.pdbx_seq_one_letter_code
_entity_poly.pdbx_strand_id
1 'polypeptide(L)'
;MRRLVFLALTLATACSDALEQSTTAGQVVAVASVDGSVLSLISASDFTSSDVNLPFSARSPRLVGGGSVVLLTSDSSGRVAVVDLHARPFAVTGSFVATAPGGAAIQDDSIAWIPLALDNLLERLNYRTGTSATTPVSLLPRAVV
;
A
#
# COMPACT_ATOMS: atom_id res chain seq x y z
N MET A 1 11.23 -43.64 -30.94
CA MET A 1 10.29 -42.52 -31.15
C MET A 1 9.19 -42.42 -30.09
N ARG A 2 8.56 -43.53 -29.67
CA ARG A 2 7.48 -43.55 -28.66
C ARG A 2 7.84 -42.97 -27.27
N ARG A 3 9.13 -42.99 -26.88
CA ARG A 3 9.62 -42.44 -25.59
C ARG A 3 9.76 -40.90 -25.58
N LEU A 4 9.99 -40.26 -26.72
CA LEU A 4 10.13 -38.80 -26.82
C LEU A 4 8.77 -38.08 -26.72
N VAL A 5 7.70 -38.73 -27.20
CA VAL A 5 6.34 -38.19 -27.15
C VAL A 5 5.81 -38.09 -25.72
N PHE A 6 6.14 -39.04 -24.85
CA PHE A 6 5.74 -39.00 -23.44
C PHE A 6 6.44 -37.89 -22.64
N LEU A 7 7.71 -37.59 -22.95
CA LEU A 7 8.46 -36.53 -22.27
C LEU A 7 7.92 -35.13 -22.62
N ALA A 8 7.56 -34.91 -23.89
CA ALA A 8 6.99 -33.65 -24.33
C ALA A 8 5.59 -33.39 -23.73
N LEU A 9 4.78 -34.43 -23.54
CA LEU A 9 3.46 -34.30 -22.91
C LEU A 9 3.55 -33.93 -21.42
N THR A 10 4.55 -34.47 -20.69
CA THR A 10 4.74 -34.14 -19.26
C THR A 10 5.26 -32.73 -19.02
N LEU A 11 6.04 -32.15 -19.95
CA LEU A 11 6.48 -30.75 -19.84
C LEU A 11 5.34 -29.76 -20.13
N ALA A 12 4.43 -30.08 -21.06
CA ALA A 12 3.32 -29.20 -21.40
C ALA A 12 2.27 -29.09 -20.28
N THR A 13 2.03 -30.17 -19.52
CA THR A 13 1.10 -30.15 -18.37
C THR A 13 1.69 -29.49 -17.13
N ALA A 14 3.01 -29.53 -16.95
CA ALA A 14 3.69 -28.84 -15.84
C ALA A 14 3.70 -27.31 -16.00
N CYS A 15 3.53 -26.80 -17.22
CA CYS A 15 3.38 -25.37 -17.46
C CYS A 15 1.95 -24.86 -17.23
N SER A 16 0.92 -25.72 -17.31
CA SER A 16 -0.47 -25.32 -17.05
C SER A 16 -0.73 -25.07 -15.56
N ASP A 17 -0.15 -25.83 -14.65
CA ASP A 17 -0.28 -25.59 -13.20
C ASP A 17 0.44 -24.30 -12.74
N ALA A 18 1.46 -23.85 -13.48
CA ALA A 18 2.18 -22.61 -13.19
C ALA A 18 1.42 -21.35 -13.61
N LEU A 19 0.41 -21.46 -14.49
CA LEU A 19 -0.39 -20.33 -14.97
C LEU A 19 -1.77 -20.22 -14.30
N GLU A 20 -2.29 -21.33 -13.77
CA GLU A 20 -3.58 -21.40 -13.06
C GLU A 20 -3.46 -21.10 -11.55
N GLN A 21 -2.24 -21.02 -11.00
CA GLN A 21 -2.08 -20.46 -9.66
C GLN A 21 -2.34 -18.96 -9.71
N SER A 22 -3.39 -18.53 -9.04
CA SER A 22 -3.49 -17.20 -8.46
C SER A 22 -2.28 -16.97 -7.55
N THR A 23 -1.13 -16.60 -8.12
CA THR A 23 0.13 -16.57 -7.37
C THR A 23 0.06 -15.43 -6.36
N THR A 24 0.30 -15.73 -5.08
CA THR A 24 0.49 -14.72 -4.04
C THR A 24 1.91 -14.12 -4.07
N ALA A 25 2.70 -14.45 -5.09
CA ALA A 25 4.04 -13.93 -5.29
C ALA A 25 4.01 -12.40 -5.38
N GLY A 26 4.74 -11.74 -4.48
CA GLY A 26 4.80 -10.28 -4.41
C GLY A 26 3.59 -9.61 -3.73
N GLN A 27 2.56 -10.37 -3.32
CA GLN A 27 1.46 -9.83 -2.52
C GLN A 27 1.87 -9.75 -1.05
N VAL A 28 1.44 -8.66 -0.39
CA VAL A 28 1.74 -8.38 1.01
C VAL A 28 0.46 -7.98 1.72
N VAL A 29 0.24 -8.54 2.91
CA VAL A 29 -0.79 -8.08 3.84
C VAL A 29 -0.14 -7.06 4.78
N ALA A 30 -0.69 -5.84 4.82
CA ALA A 30 -0.20 -4.78 5.68
C ALA A 30 -1.14 -4.61 6.89
N VAL A 31 -0.57 -4.64 8.09
CA VAL A 31 -1.29 -4.48 9.35
C VAL A 31 -0.63 -3.39 10.17
N ALA A 32 -1.35 -2.32 10.47
CA ALA A 32 -0.86 -1.26 11.33
C ALA A 32 -1.17 -1.56 12.80
N SER A 33 -0.24 -1.24 13.69
CA SER A 33 -0.50 -1.26 15.13
C SER A 33 -1.59 -0.25 15.51
N VAL A 34 -2.29 -0.49 16.62
CA VAL A 34 -3.40 0.37 17.08
C VAL A 34 -2.94 1.81 17.39
N ASP A 35 -1.71 1.94 17.86
CA ASP A 35 -1.01 3.20 18.12
C ASP A 35 -0.27 3.73 16.90
N GLY A 36 -0.36 3.04 15.75
CA GLY A 36 0.13 3.47 14.45
C GLY A 36 1.62 3.78 14.40
N SER A 37 2.41 3.21 15.32
CA SER A 37 3.86 3.36 15.41
C SER A 37 4.61 2.28 14.62
N VAL A 38 3.94 1.17 14.32
CA VAL A 38 4.52 0.03 13.58
C VAL A 38 3.57 -0.40 12.47
N LEU A 39 4.14 -0.70 11.30
CA LEU A 39 3.47 -1.40 10.20
C LEU A 39 4.10 -2.78 10.03
N SER A 40 3.34 -3.84 10.27
CA SER A 40 3.74 -5.21 9.98
C SER A 40 3.35 -5.56 8.55
N LEU A 41 4.32 -6.01 7.77
CA LEU A 41 4.19 -6.44 6.38
C LEU A 41 4.40 -7.94 6.30
N ILE A 42 3.34 -8.66 5.92
CA ILE A 42 3.31 -10.12 5.89
C ILE A 42 3.28 -10.57 4.43
N SER A 43 4.31 -11.29 4.01
CA SER A 43 4.37 -11.92 2.70
C SER A 43 3.25 -12.95 2.55
N ALA A 44 2.43 -12.82 1.51
CA ALA A 44 1.32 -13.74 1.27
C ALA A 44 1.78 -15.10 0.69
N SER A 45 3.04 -15.22 0.26
CA SER A 45 3.59 -16.46 -0.29
C SER A 45 4.17 -17.40 0.76
N ASP A 46 4.77 -16.85 1.82
CA ASP A 46 5.48 -17.64 2.84
C ASP A 46 5.18 -17.24 4.28
N PHE A 47 4.26 -16.29 4.49
CA PHE A 47 3.84 -15.78 5.80
C PHE A 47 4.98 -15.21 6.65
N THR A 48 6.10 -14.85 6.03
CA THR A 48 7.16 -14.13 6.72
C THR A 48 6.70 -12.71 7.01
N SER A 49 6.95 -12.24 8.24
CA SER A 49 6.60 -10.89 8.69
C SER A 49 7.84 -10.01 8.81
N SER A 50 7.70 -8.75 8.43
CA SER A 50 8.69 -7.71 8.66
C SER A 50 8.00 -6.47 9.20
N ASP A 51 8.58 -5.90 10.27
CA ASP A 51 8.06 -4.70 10.88
C ASP A 51 8.78 -3.46 10.34
N VAL A 52 8.01 -2.40 10.11
CA VAL A 52 8.49 -1.08 9.71
C VAL A 52 8.08 -0.09 10.78
N ASN A 53 9.07 0.53 11.43
CA ASN A 53 8.82 1.62 12.38
C ASN A 53 8.39 2.87 11.62
N LEU A 54 7.26 3.44 12.02
CA LEU A 54 6.71 4.65 11.44
C LEU A 54 7.29 5.88 12.15
N PRO A 55 7.47 7.01 11.42
CA PRO A 55 8.08 8.22 11.99
C PRO A 55 7.11 9.01 12.88
N PHE A 56 5.96 8.44 13.20
CA PHE A 56 4.95 9.02 14.09
C PHE A 56 4.12 7.90 14.72
N SER A 57 3.46 8.22 15.83
CA SER A 57 2.38 7.43 16.38
C SER A 57 1.04 8.04 15.96
N ALA A 58 0.06 7.20 15.74
CA ALA A 58 -1.23 7.54 15.18
C ALA A 58 -2.33 6.69 15.82
N ARG A 59 -3.39 7.31 16.34
CA ARG A 59 -4.58 6.56 16.76
C ARG A 59 -5.39 6.20 15.52
N SER A 60 -5.86 4.96 15.46
CA SER A 60 -6.74 4.47 14.39
C SER A 60 -6.20 4.77 12.98
N PRO A 61 -4.98 4.32 12.64
CA PRO A 61 -4.41 4.55 11.31
C PRO A 61 -5.28 3.92 10.23
N ARG A 62 -5.32 4.56 9.06
CA ARG A 62 -5.97 4.02 7.86
C ARG A 62 -4.91 3.67 6.83
N LEU A 63 -5.08 2.52 6.20
CA LEU A 63 -4.16 1.98 5.21
C LEU A 63 -4.80 1.96 3.83
N VAL A 64 -4.01 2.27 2.81
CA VAL A 64 -4.32 1.96 1.42
C VAL A 64 -3.07 1.43 0.74
N GLY A 65 -3.21 0.32 0.02
CA GLY A 65 -2.15 -0.27 -0.80
C GLY A 65 -2.38 0.01 -2.27
N GLY A 66 -1.31 0.27 -3.01
CA GLY A 66 -1.37 0.49 -4.46
C GLY A 66 -0.02 0.22 -5.11
N GLY A 67 0.02 -0.73 -6.03
CA GLY A 67 1.25 -1.15 -6.69
C GLY A 67 2.33 -1.56 -5.68
N SER A 68 3.42 -0.80 -5.61
CA SER A 68 4.57 -1.07 -4.75
C SER A 68 4.60 -0.25 -3.46
N VAL A 69 3.51 0.43 -3.09
CA VAL A 69 3.49 1.27 -1.89
C VAL A 69 2.29 0.99 -1.00
N VAL A 70 2.48 1.25 0.29
CA VAL A 70 1.41 1.38 1.28
C VAL A 70 1.44 2.80 1.82
N LEU A 71 0.29 3.47 1.81
CA LEU A 71 0.10 4.74 2.48
C LEU A 71 -0.60 4.49 3.81
N LEU A 72 -0.08 5.13 4.86
CA LEU A 72 -0.72 5.18 6.16
C LEU A 72 -1.08 6.63 6.47
N THR A 73 -2.36 6.88 6.72
CA THR A 73 -2.87 8.20 7.10
C THR A 73 -3.43 8.17 8.51
N SER A 74 -3.26 9.26 9.26
CA SER A 74 -3.97 9.44 10.51
C SER A 74 -4.30 10.90 10.76
N ASP A 75 -5.58 11.14 11.06
CA ASP A 75 -6.10 12.43 11.49
C ASP A 75 -5.40 12.92 12.76
N SER A 76 -5.14 12.02 13.72
CA SER A 76 -4.54 12.32 15.00
C SER A 76 -3.07 12.72 14.93
N SER A 77 -2.32 12.19 13.97
CA SER A 77 -0.92 12.59 13.74
C SER A 77 -0.81 13.78 12.80
N GLY A 78 -1.83 14.04 11.97
CA GLY A 78 -1.76 15.03 10.89
C GLY A 78 -0.73 14.66 9.84
N ARG A 79 -0.52 13.35 9.59
CA ARG A 79 0.54 12.87 8.70
C ARG A 79 0.09 11.73 7.79
N VAL A 80 0.79 11.64 6.67
CA VAL A 80 0.75 10.53 5.71
C VAL A 80 2.15 9.93 5.60
N ALA A 81 2.31 8.65 5.96
CA ALA A 81 3.54 7.89 5.72
C ALA A 81 3.43 7.10 4.41
N VAL A 82 4.56 6.95 3.73
CA VAL A 82 4.73 6.11 2.54
C VAL A 82 5.72 5.01 2.87
N VAL A 83 5.30 3.76 2.67
CA VAL A 83 6.16 2.59 2.81
C VAL A 83 6.37 1.95 1.45
N ASP A 84 7.63 1.73 1.08
CA ASP A 84 8.02 1.08 -0.17
C ASP A 84 8.12 -0.44 0.01
N LEU A 85 7.32 -1.17 -0.77
CA LEU A 85 7.25 -2.62 -0.79
C LEU A 85 8.31 -3.27 -1.70
N HIS A 86 9.11 -2.50 -2.44
CA HIS A 86 10.27 -3.00 -3.18
C HIS A 86 11.57 -2.89 -2.39
N ALA A 87 11.64 -1.97 -1.42
CA ALA A 87 12.78 -1.88 -0.52
C ALA A 87 12.98 -3.20 0.27
N ARG A 88 14.23 -3.63 0.44
CA ARG A 88 14.62 -4.77 1.27
C ARG A 88 15.76 -4.34 2.20
N PRO A 89 15.52 -4.21 3.53
CA PRO A 89 14.24 -4.37 4.21
C PRO A 89 13.21 -3.31 3.75
N PHE A 90 11.92 -3.57 3.96
CA PHE A 90 10.88 -2.58 3.70
C PHE A 90 11.18 -1.28 4.46
N ALA A 91 10.88 -0.13 3.86
CA ALA A 91 11.32 1.15 4.38
C ALA A 91 10.27 2.24 4.20
N VAL A 92 10.24 3.18 5.16
CA VAL A 92 9.52 4.44 5.02
C VAL A 92 10.31 5.33 4.05
N THR A 93 9.70 5.70 2.94
CA THR A 93 10.31 6.56 1.92
C THR A 93 9.78 7.99 1.96
N GLY A 94 8.66 8.23 2.66
CA GLY A 94 8.06 9.54 2.79
C GLY A 94 7.24 9.69 4.07
N SER A 95 7.18 10.90 4.59
CA SER A 95 6.32 11.27 5.71
C SER A 95 5.94 12.75 5.58
N PHE A 96 4.69 12.99 5.21
CA PHE A 96 4.20 14.31 4.82
C PHE A 96 3.15 14.80 5.82
N VAL A 97 3.14 16.10 6.07
CA VAL A 97 2.12 16.73 6.91
C VAL A 97 0.86 16.94 6.07
N ALA A 98 -0.29 16.60 6.61
CA ALA A 98 -1.60 16.83 6.02
C ALA A 98 -2.58 17.22 7.12
N THR A 99 -3.50 18.15 6.85
CA THR A 99 -4.46 18.60 7.86
C THR A 99 -5.57 17.57 8.04
N ALA A 100 -5.55 16.85 9.16
CA ALA A 100 -6.56 15.85 9.52
C ALA A 100 -6.90 14.84 8.39
N PRO A 101 -5.92 14.08 7.87
CA PRO A 101 -6.14 13.18 6.74
C PRO A 101 -7.07 12.03 7.13
N GLY A 102 -8.20 11.92 6.42
CA GLY A 102 -9.28 10.96 6.69
C GLY A 102 -9.12 9.59 6.02
N GLY A 103 -7.97 9.31 5.40
CA GLY A 103 -7.71 8.17 4.53
C GLY A 103 -6.95 8.62 3.27
N ALA A 104 -6.77 7.72 2.31
CA ALA A 104 -6.22 8.07 1.00
C ALA A 104 -6.76 7.15 -0.09
N ALA A 105 -6.79 7.64 -1.33
CA ALA A 105 -6.98 6.86 -2.54
C ALA A 105 -5.77 7.07 -3.46
N ILE A 106 -5.16 5.98 -3.91
CA ILE A 106 -4.00 6.02 -4.81
C ILE A 106 -4.51 6.12 -6.25
N GLN A 107 -4.13 7.17 -6.97
CA GLN A 107 -4.48 7.34 -8.38
C GLN A 107 -3.54 6.57 -9.30
N ASP A 108 -2.24 6.68 -9.05
CA ASP A 108 -1.17 6.13 -9.87
C ASP A 108 0.06 5.83 -9.01
N ASP A 109 1.23 5.68 -9.62
CA ASP A 109 2.49 5.31 -8.95
C ASP A 109 3.15 6.46 -8.16
N SER A 110 2.56 7.66 -8.18
CA SER A 110 3.10 8.85 -7.52
C SER A 110 2.07 9.74 -6.83
N ILE A 111 0.79 9.65 -7.21
CA ILE A 111 -0.28 10.55 -6.74
C ILE A 111 -1.27 9.81 -5.83
N ALA A 112 -1.56 10.44 -4.69
CA ALA A 112 -2.66 10.07 -3.81
C ALA A 112 -3.61 11.25 -3.58
N TRP A 113 -4.89 10.94 -3.41
CA TRP A 113 -5.94 11.86 -3.02
C TRP A 113 -6.32 11.61 -1.57
N ILE A 114 -6.22 12.66 -0.75
CA ILE A 114 -6.39 12.60 0.69
C ILE A 114 -7.56 13.52 1.07
N PRO A 115 -8.70 12.98 1.51
CA PRO A 115 -9.77 13.79 2.08
C PRO A 115 -9.29 14.43 3.39
N LEU A 116 -9.42 15.75 3.50
CA LEU A 116 -9.14 16.47 4.73
C LEU A 116 -10.45 16.57 5.51
N ALA A 117 -10.59 15.73 6.53
CA ALA A 117 -11.87 15.39 7.16
C ALA A 117 -12.52 16.54 7.93
N LEU A 118 -11.83 17.68 8.09
CA LEU A 118 -12.33 18.83 8.84
C LEU A 118 -12.71 20.02 7.95
N ASP A 119 -12.31 20.06 6.67
CA ASP A 119 -12.25 21.34 5.93
C ASP A 119 -12.99 21.38 4.58
N ASN A 120 -13.78 20.36 4.19
CA ASN A 120 -14.33 20.26 2.82
C ASN A 120 -13.24 20.43 1.74
N LEU A 121 -12.03 19.96 2.04
CA LEU A 121 -10.87 20.04 1.17
C LEU A 121 -10.44 18.63 0.77
N LEU A 122 -9.98 18.51 -0.46
CA LEU A 122 -9.28 17.35 -0.97
C LEU A 122 -7.83 17.75 -1.26
N GLU A 123 -6.88 17.00 -0.71
CA GLU A 123 -5.46 17.18 -1.00
C GLU A 123 -5.01 16.18 -2.07
N ARG A 124 -4.35 16.70 -3.10
CA ARG A 124 -3.59 15.91 -4.07
C ARG A 124 -2.13 15.92 -3.61
N LEU A 125 -1.63 14.77 -3.18
CA LEU A 125 -0.24 14.60 -2.75
C LEU A 125 0.53 13.80 -3.80
N ASN A 126 1.65 14.35 -4.27
CA ASN A 126 2.67 13.55 -4.93
C ASN A 126 3.59 12.94 -3.87
N TYR A 127 3.37 11.68 -3.53
CA TYR A 127 4.04 11.02 -2.42
C TYR A 127 5.49 10.60 -2.71
N ARG A 128 5.99 10.84 -3.93
CA ARG A 128 7.43 10.72 -4.27
C ARG A 128 8.20 12.00 -3.98
N THR A 129 7.58 13.16 -4.21
CA THR A 129 8.23 14.48 -4.09
C THR A 129 7.80 15.24 -2.83
N GLY A 130 6.69 14.85 -2.22
CA GLY A 130 6.05 15.60 -1.13
C GLY A 130 5.31 16.86 -1.58
N THR A 131 5.23 17.12 -2.89
CA THR A 131 4.47 18.27 -3.39
C THR A 131 2.98 18.00 -3.23
N SER A 132 2.24 18.96 -2.69
CA SER A 132 0.80 18.85 -2.54
C SER A 132 0.05 20.11 -2.92
N ALA A 133 -1.23 19.93 -3.25
CA ALA A 133 -2.16 21.00 -3.54
C ALA A 133 -3.54 20.64 -2.97
N THR A 134 -4.22 21.61 -2.37
CA THR A 134 -5.57 21.44 -1.86
C THR A 134 -6.60 22.02 -2.83
N THR A 135 -7.78 21.43 -2.86
CA THR A 135 -8.90 21.91 -3.67
C THR A 135 -10.19 21.76 -2.86
N PRO A 136 -11.05 22.80 -2.81
CA PRO A 136 -12.34 22.70 -2.15
C PRO A 136 -13.27 21.74 -2.90
N VAL A 137 -14.06 21.00 -2.14
CA VAL A 137 -15.11 20.11 -2.63
C VAL A 137 -16.45 20.52 -2.01
N SER A 138 -17.55 20.27 -2.71
CA SER A 138 -18.88 20.72 -2.28
C SER A 138 -19.45 19.92 -1.10
N LEU A 139 -18.89 18.75 -0.80
CA LEU A 139 -19.31 17.84 0.26
C LEU A 139 -18.11 17.40 1.08
N LEU A 140 -18.34 17.07 2.35
CA LEU A 140 -17.29 16.54 3.22
C LEU A 140 -16.73 15.24 2.62
N PRO A 141 -15.46 15.24 2.15
CA PRO A 141 -14.94 14.09 1.44
C PRO A 141 -14.62 12.97 2.43
N ARG A 142 -14.88 11.74 2.03
CA ARG A 142 -14.52 10.53 2.79
C ARG A 142 -13.69 9.62 1.92
N ALA A 143 -12.71 8.95 2.52
CA ALA A 143 -11.95 7.95 1.80
C ALA A 143 -12.85 6.74 1.52
N VAL A 144 -12.75 6.19 0.32
CA VAL A 144 -13.35 4.91 -0.05
C VAL A 144 -12.33 3.83 0.30
N VAL A 145 -12.80 2.77 0.96
CA VAL A 145 -11.99 1.60 1.36
C VAL A 145 -12.18 0.50 0.34
#